data_AF-A0A6N7HGN8-F1
#
_entry.id   AF-A0A6N7HGN8-F1
#
_cell.length_a   1.000
_cell.length_b   1.000
_cell.length_c   1.000
_cell.angle_alpha   90.00
_cell.angle_beta   90.00
_cell.angle_gamma   90.00
#
_symmetry.space_group_name_H-M   'P 1'
#
loop_
_entity.id
_entity.type
_entity.pdbx_description
1 polymer ?
#
loop_
_entity_poly.entity_id
_entity_poly.type
_entity_poly.pdbx_seq_one_letter_code
_entity_poly.pdbx_strand_id
1 'polypeptide(L)'
;MALRAPVVTAVVAVVGLAGFMTVNSVGGFVVASETTAEQPADPSEQPAPPAESEAPAAPPAESEAPPTSEAPPPPPAPTFPAEVAYAGNAQASPVAIAVAVKGDEAAAYVCDGANLESWLRGTAAAGKLDLASKDKSSRLTAGLQGKNIKGTLSFNGQSLPFTIGVAKAPAGLYRGEGGETTIGWIVLPNGTQVGISKTGGKAAPAPTLDPATGAVTLNGSRIAAEKVAGDTTFG
;
A
#
# COMPACT_ATOMS: atom_id res chain seq x y z
N MET A 1 -52.90 28.01 17.14
CA MET A 1 -52.27 29.32 16.84
C MET A 1 -50.87 29.04 16.32
N ALA A 2 -50.61 29.47 15.09
CA ALA A 2 -49.38 29.24 14.34
C ALA A 2 -48.54 30.51 14.34
N LEU A 3 -47.21 30.39 14.46
CA LEU A 3 -46.21 31.35 13.95
C LEU A 3 -44.94 30.51 13.68
N ARG A 4 -44.70 30.01 12.45
CA ARG A 4 -44.04 30.66 11.30
C ARG A 4 -42.66 31.25 11.62
N ALA A 5 -41.61 30.55 11.19
CA ALA A 5 -40.26 31.10 10.98
C ALA A 5 -40.23 32.06 9.77
N PRO A 6 -39.13 32.83 9.60
CA PRO A 6 -38.33 32.57 8.40
C PRO A 6 -36.79 32.68 8.58
N VAL A 7 -36.13 32.08 7.60
CA VAL A 7 -34.70 31.97 7.26
C VAL A 7 -34.12 33.30 6.78
N VAL A 8 -32.83 33.57 7.06
CA VAL A 8 -32.01 34.47 6.22
C VAL A 8 -30.66 33.81 5.93
N THR A 9 -30.43 33.64 4.64
CA THR A 9 -29.22 33.18 3.93
C THR A 9 -28.22 34.33 3.78
N ALA A 10 -26.92 34.06 3.91
CA ALA A 10 -25.87 34.91 3.34
C ALA A 10 -24.80 34.04 2.65
N VAL A 11 -24.60 34.31 1.37
CA VAL A 11 -23.60 33.78 0.43
C VAL A 11 -22.55 34.89 0.18
N VAL A 12 -21.44 34.57 -0.51
CA VAL A 12 -20.48 35.45 -1.26
C VAL A 12 -19.18 35.73 -0.47
N ALA A 13 -17.93 35.65 -0.98
CA ALA A 13 -17.34 35.18 -2.25
C ALA A 13 -15.81 34.97 -2.08
N VAL A 14 -15.23 34.31 -3.08
CA VAL A 14 -13.81 33.96 -3.31
C VAL A 14 -12.93 35.19 -3.56
N VAL A 15 -11.70 35.18 -3.04
CA VAL A 15 -10.54 35.85 -3.67
C VAL A 15 -9.34 34.91 -3.59
N GLY A 16 -8.84 34.48 -4.76
CA GLY A 16 -7.56 33.80 -4.89
C GLY A 16 -6.42 34.81 -5.04
N LEU A 17 -5.20 34.39 -4.68
CA LEU A 17 -3.98 35.00 -5.18
C LEU A 17 -2.92 33.91 -5.36
N ALA A 18 -2.51 33.78 -6.62
CA ALA A 18 -1.48 32.87 -7.11
C ALA A 18 -0.10 33.31 -6.61
N GLY A 19 0.68 32.36 -6.07
CA GLY A 19 2.11 32.53 -5.84
C GLY A 19 2.88 32.14 -7.10
N PHE A 20 3.38 33.12 -7.85
CA PHE A 20 4.41 32.92 -8.85
C PHE A 20 5.76 32.79 -8.13
N MET A 21 6.44 31.64 -8.25
CA MET A 21 7.86 31.54 -7.92
C MET A 21 8.66 31.31 -9.21
N THR A 22 9.54 32.28 -9.47
CA THR A 22 10.46 32.40 -10.59
C THR A 22 11.59 31.38 -10.50
N VAL A 23 11.84 30.63 -11.58
CA VAL A 23 13.10 29.90 -11.75
C VAL A 23 13.98 30.67 -12.74
N ASN A 24 15.16 31.03 -12.24
CA ASN A 24 16.23 31.74 -12.94
C ASN A 24 16.92 30.76 -13.90
N SER A 25 16.93 31.06 -15.21
CA SER A 25 17.73 30.35 -16.21
C SER A 25 18.99 31.16 -16.50
N VAL A 26 20.16 30.63 -16.13
CA VAL A 26 21.48 31.20 -16.50
C VAL A 26 22.43 30.06 -16.91
N GLY A 27 22.93 30.16 -18.14
CA GLY A 27 24.18 29.56 -18.64
C GLY A 27 24.10 28.07 -18.98
N GLY A 28 24.58 27.57 -20.12
CA GLY A 28 25.43 28.18 -21.13
C GLY A 28 25.47 27.34 -22.40
N PHE A 29 25.86 28.01 -23.46
CA PHE A 29 26.06 27.58 -24.84
C PHE A 29 27.32 26.71 -25.01
N VAL A 30 27.53 26.23 -26.25
CA VAL A 30 28.69 25.52 -26.87
C VAL A 30 28.49 24.00 -27.01
N VAL A 31 28.71 23.30 -28.14
CA VAL A 31 29.34 23.56 -29.46
C VAL A 31 28.64 22.66 -30.49
N ALA A 32 28.50 23.14 -31.74
CA ALA A 32 28.10 22.36 -32.90
C ALA A 32 29.24 21.46 -33.42
N SER A 33 28.95 20.24 -33.83
CA SER A 33 29.76 19.50 -34.82
C SER A 33 28.88 18.47 -35.50
N GLU A 34 28.33 18.84 -36.65
CA GLU A 34 27.92 17.90 -37.68
C GLU A 34 29.15 17.57 -38.53
N THR A 35 29.48 16.29 -38.70
CA THR A 35 30.06 15.74 -39.93
C THR A 35 30.15 14.22 -39.86
N THR A 36 29.98 13.61 -41.05
CA THR A 36 30.23 12.21 -41.46
C THR A 36 28.93 11.38 -41.62
N ALA A 37 28.33 11.37 -42.81
CA ALA A 37 28.64 10.52 -43.99
C ALA A 37 28.24 9.05 -43.74
N GLU A 38 27.13 8.57 -44.33
CA GLU A 38 27.06 7.85 -45.63
C GLU A 38 27.57 6.39 -45.48
N GLN A 39 26.69 5.41 -45.26
CA GLN A 39 26.12 4.45 -46.25
C GLN A 39 26.63 3.00 -45.97
N PRO A 40 26.17 1.93 -46.65
CA PRO A 40 25.21 0.92 -46.17
C PRO A 40 25.78 -0.52 -46.19
N ALA A 41 24.95 -1.52 -45.83
CA ALA A 41 24.73 -2.81 -46.53
C ALA A 41 24.50 -4.01 -45.59
N ASP A 42 23.26 -4.49 -45.60
CA ASP A 42 22.80 -5.89 -45.38
C ASP A 42 23.29 -6.79 -46.56
N PRO A 43 22.92 -8.09 -46.66
CA PRO A 43 22.90 -9.25 -45.75
C PRO A 43 23.80 -10.38 -46.31
N SER A 44 23.92 -11.55 -45.67
CA SER A 44 24.09 -12.86 -46.38
C SER A 44 23.97 -14.08 -45.45
N GLU A 45 23.04 -14.95 -45.81
CA GLU A 45 22.88 -16.34 -45.37
C GLU A 45 23.91 -17.29 -46.04
N GLN A 46 23.93 -18.54 -45.52
CA GLN A 46 24.16 -19.82 -46.22
C GLN A 46 25.50 -20.60 -45.97
N PRO A 47 25.58 -21.93 -46.24
CA PRO A 47 25.66 -23.02 -45.26
C PRO A 47 26.95 -23.89 -45.34
N ALA A 48 27.11 -24.87 -44.41
CA ALA A 48 28.16 -25.93 -44.35
C ALA A 48 28.18 -26.87 -45.60
N PRO A 49 29.17 -27.79 -45.90
CA PRO A 49 30.02 -28.66 -45.02
C PRO A 49 31.42 -29.04 -45.67
N PRO A 50 32.07 -30.25 -45.55
CA PRO A 50 32.32 -31.23 -44.46
C PRO A 50 33.82 -31.59 -44.20
N ALA A 51 34.05 -32.31 -43.08
CA ALA A 51 35.04 -33.38 -42.78
C ALA A 51 36.57 -33.20 -42.92
N GLU A 52 37.29 -33.35 -41.79
CA GLU A 52 38.55 -34.09 -41.75
C GLU A 52 38.76 -34.75 -40.37
N SER A 53 39.47 -35.87 -40.38
CA SER A 53 39.56 -36.92 -39.36
C SER A 53 40.95 -36.92 -38.73
N GLU A 54 41.08 -36.86 -37.39
CA GLU A 54 42.30 -37.30 -36.70
C GLU A 54 42.01 -37.99 -35.35
N ALA A 55 42.97 -38.84 -35.00
CA ALA A 55 42.92 -40.03 -34.16
C ALA A 55 42.92 -39.78 -32.61
N PRO A 56 42.73 -40.83 -31.78
CA PRO A 56 42.39 -40.71 -30.36
C PRO A 56 43.55 -40.26 -29.46
N ALA A 57 43.31 -39.25 -28.62
CA ALA A 57 44.17 -38.89 -27.49
C ALA A 57 43.68 -39.55 -26.19
N ALA A 58 44.65 -40.00 -25.39
CA ALA A 58 44.51 -40.80 -24.17
C ALA A 58 43.52 -40.26 -23.12
N PRO A 59 42.90 -41.13 -22.30
CA PRO A 59 42.02 -40.70 -21.20
C PRO A 59 42.79 -39.87 -20.17
N PRO A 60 42.29 -38.67 -19.80
CA PRO A 60 42.76 -37.96 -18.61
C PRO A 60 42.42 -38.77 -17.36
N ALA A 61 43.37 -38.86 -16.44
CA ALA A 61 43.15 -39.39 -15.11
C ALA A 61 41.99 -38.65 -14.43
N GLU A 62 41.04 -39.41 -13.90
CA GLU A 62 39.94 -38.91 -13.06
C GLU A 62 40.52 -38.24 -11.82
N SER A 63 40.58 -36.91 -11.84
CA SER A 63 40.73 -36.11 -10.63
C SER A 63 39.37 -36.13 -9.93
N GLU A 64 39.24 -36.98 -8.91
CA GLU A 64 38.09 -36.97 -8.00
C GLU A 64 37.85 -35.54 -7.50
N ALA A 65 36.69 -34.97 -7.86
CA ALA A 65 36.27 -33.68 -7.35
C ALA A 65 36.14 -33.77 -5.82
N PRO A 66 36.62 -32.78 -5.05
CA PRO A 66 36.41 -32.78 -3.60
C PRO A 66 34.92 -32.85 -3.31
N PRO A 67 34.49 -33.56 -2.24
CA PRO A 67 33.08 -33.63 -1.91
C PRO A 67 32.55 -32.21 -1.70
N THR A 68 31.57 -31.83 -2.53
CA THR A 68 30.83 -30.57 -2.37
C THR A 68 30.19 -30.60 -1.00
N SER A 69 30.73 -29.85 -0.06
CA SER A 69 30.09 -29.64 1.25
C SER A 69 28.73 -28.98 0.97
N GLU A 70 27.64 -29.73 1.15
CA GLU A 70 26.29 -29.17 1.07
C GLU A 70 26.18 -28.02 2.07
N ALA A 71 25.79 -26.84 1.57
CA ALA A 71 25.47 -25.71 2.42
C ALA A 71 24.24 -26.09 3.27
N PRO A 72 24.25 -25.78 4.58
CA PRO A 72 23.10 -26.05 5.43
C PRO A 72 21.84 -25.35 4.88
N PRO A 73 20.65 -25.97 5.02
CA PRO A 73 19.41 -25.42 4.48
C PRO A 73 19.11 -24.05 5.09
N PRO A 74 18.54 -23.11 4.31
CA PRO A 74 18.21 -21.79 4.80
C PRO A 74 17.17 -21.86 5.93
N PRO A 75 17.19 -20.94 6.91
CA PRO A 75 16.20 -20.88 7.97
C PRO A 75 14.78 -20.76 7.41
N PRO A 76 13.75 -21.31 8.10
CA PRO A 76 12.37 -21.14 7.69
C PRO A 76 11.99 -19.66 7.66
N ALA A 77 11.21 -19.27 6.65
CA ALA A 77 10.71 -17.90 6.54
C ALA A 77 9.79 -17.56 7.72
N PRO A 78 9.82 -16.31 8.22
CA PRO A 78 8.88 -15.88 9.24
C PRO A 78 7.44 -16.02 8.73
N THR A 79 6.50 -16.39 9.61
CA THR A 79 5.08 -16.52 9.29
C THR A 79 4.24 -15.63 10.19
N PHE A 80 3.09 -15.20 9.68
CA PHE A 80 2.12 -14.47 10.49
C PHE A 80 1.41 -15.43 11.46
N PRO A 81 1.00 -14.93 12.65
CA PRO A 81 0.00 -15.61 13.47
C PRO A 81 -1.28 -15.86 12.68
N ALA A 82 -2.04 -16.90 13.07
CA ALA A 82 -3.29 -17.29 12.40
C ALA A 82 -4.31 -16.15 12.31
N GLU A 83 -4.36 -15.28 13.31
CA GLU A 83 -5.10 -14.02 13.26
C GLU A 83 -4.34 -12.96 14.06
N VAL A 84 -4.13 -11.77 13.48
CA VAL A 84 -3.43 -10.65 14.13
C VAL A 84 -3.83 -9.32 13.49
N ALA A 85 -3.84 -8.26 14.28
CA ALA A 85 -3.95 -6.90 13.79
C ALA A 85 -2.66 -6.11 14.04
N TYR A 86 -2.32 -5.20 13.14
CA TYR A 86 -1.26 -4.21 13.28
C TYR A 86 -1.85 -2.82 13.08
N ALA A 87 -1.39 -1.84 13.85
CA ALA A 87 -1.84 -0.46 13.71
C ALA A 87 -0.74 0.53 14.07
N GLY A 88 -0.71 1.65 13.37
CA GLY A 88 0.24 2.73 13.63
C GLY A 88 0.17 3.80 12.55
N ASN A 89 1.10 4.73 12.58
CA ASN A 89 1.24 5.76 11.55
C ASN A 89 2.36 5.40 10.58
N ALA A 90 2.20 5.88 9.35
CA ALA A 90 3.30 5.95 8.43
C ALA A 90 4.35 6.97 8.91
N GLN A 91 5.60 6.81 8.48
CA GLN A 91 6.70 7.62 8.99
C GLN A 91 6.53 9.09 8.61
N ALA A 92 6.73 9.98 9.58
CA ALA A 92 6.66 11.43 9.41
C ALA A 92 5.38 11.91 8.69
N SER A 93 4.25 11.23 8.91
CA SER A 93 2.99 11.48 8.19
C SER A 93 1.78 11.32 9.11
N PRO A 94 0.70 12.09 8.90
CA PRO A 94 -0.56 11.89 9.62
C PRO A 94 -1.30 10.60 9.18
N VAL A 95 -0.86 9.95 8.10
CA VAL A 95 -1.50 8.74 7.57
C VAL A 95 -1.41 7.60 8.58
N ALA A 96 -2.56 7.19 9.10
CA ALA A 96 -2.73 6.00 9.90
C ALA A 96 -2.96 4.77 9.00
N ILE A 97 -2.41 3.64 9.43
CA ILE A 97 -2.49 2.35 8.74
C ILE A 97 -2.92 1.31 9.77
N ALA A 98 -3.95 0.53 9.44
CA ALA A 98 -4.28 -0.69 10.15
C ALA A 98 -4.33 -1.86 9.19
N VAL A 99 -3.76 -3.00 9.60
CA VAL A 99 -3.73 -4.25 8.83
C VAL A 99 -4.27 -5.36 9.71
N ALA A 100 -5.28 -6.09 9.24
CA ALA A 100 -5.74 -7.33 9.82
C ALA A 100 -5.29 -8.49 8.94
N VAL A 101 -4.71 -9.52 9.55
CA VAL A 101 -4.28 -10.76 8.90
C VAL A 101 -5.11 -11.90 9.45
N LYS A 102 -5.54 -12.81 8.59
CA LYS A 102 -6.17 -14.08 8.97
C LYS A 102 -5.80 -15.16 7.96
N GLY A 103 -5.12 -16.21 8.40
CA GLY A 103 -4.53 -17.20 7.50
C GLY A 103 -3.58 -16.55 6.51
N ASP A 104 -3.79 -16.82 5.21
CA ASP A 104 -3.00 -16.26 4.10
C ASP A 104 -3.60 -15.00 3.49
N GLU A 105 -4.63 -14.43 4.12
CA GLU A 105 -5.34 -13.24 3.66
C GLU A 105 -5.13 -12.06 4.60
N ALA A 106 -5.16 -10.86 4.03
CA ALA A 106 -5.14 -9.64 4.79
C ALA A 106 -6.01 -8.54 4.19
N ALA A 107 -6.56 -7.74 5.10
CA ALA A 107 -7.29 -6.52 4.80
C ALA A 107 -6.58 -5.35 5.49
N ALA A 108 -6.51 -4.21 4.84
CA ALA A 108 -5.95 -3.01 5.43
C ALA A 108 -6.80 -1.78 5.14
N TYR A 109 -6.64 -0.80 6.01
CA TYR A 109 -7.23 0.52 5.87
C TYR A 109 -6.17 1.57 6.10
N VAL A 110 -6.18 2.56 5.22
CA VAL A 110 -5.25 3.68 5.20
C VAL A 110 -6.08 4.95 5.24
N CYS A 111 -5.83 5.80 6.23
CA CYS A 111 -6.64 6.99 6.47
C CYS A 111 -5.79 8.12 7.04
N ASP A 112 -5.96 9.35 6.56
CA ASP A 112 -5.39 10.56 7.17
C ASP A 112 -6.42 11.33 8.03
N GLY A 113 -7.66 10.84 8.10
CA GLY A 113 -8.79 11.48 8.80
C GLY A 113 -9.43 12.63 8.03
N ALA A 114 -9.03 12.87 6.78
CA ALA A 114 -9.53 13.97 5.96
C ALA A 114 -9.76 13.55 4.50
N ASN A 115 -8.69 13.42 3.71
CA ASN A 115 -8.76 13.32 2.25
C ASN A 115 -8.29 11.96 1.72
N LEU A 116 -7.35 11.33 2.41
CA LEU A 116 -6.85 10.02 2.04
C LEU A 116 -7.69 8.96 2.72
N GLU A 117 -8.35 8.15 1.89
CA GLU A 117 -9.03 6.94 2.33
C GLU A 117 -8.78 5.81 1.34
N SER A 118 -8.22 4.70 1.80
CA SER A 118 -8.02 3.52 0.96
C SER A 118 -8.23 2.23 1.73
N TRP A 119 -9.06 1.36 1.17
CA TRP A 119 -9.26 0.00 1.64
C TRP A 119 -8.52 -0.96 0.73
N LEU A 120 -7.69 -1.81 1.32
CA LEU A 120 -6.76 -2.68 0.60
C LEU A 120 -7.02 -4.14 0.97
N ARG A 121 -6.75 -5.05 0.03
CA ARG A 121 -6.78 -6.49 0.24
C ARG A 121 -5.68 -7.21 -0.50
N GLY A 122 -5.33 -8.38 0.00
CA GLY A 122 -4.47 -9.31 -0.71
C GLY A 122 -3.93 -10.37 0.22
N THR A 123 -2.69 -10.76 -0.02
CA THR A 123 -2.10 -11.95 0.59
C THR A 123 -1.21 -11.63 1.78
N ALA A 124 -1.12 -12.58 2.70
CA ALA A 124 -0.28 -12.58 3.89
C ALA A 124 0.49 -13.90 4.02
N ALA A 125 1.42 -14.16 3.11
CA ALA A 125 2.14 -15.44 3.02
C ALA A 125 3.64 -15.25 3.24
N ALA A 126 4.29 -16.24 3.85
CA ALA A 126 5.74 -16.25 4.11
C ALA A 126 6.25 -14.94 4.78
N GLY A 127 5.44 -14.39 5.69
CA GLY A 127 5.77 -13.18 6.44
C GLY A 127 5.79 -11.92 5.57
N LYS A 128 5.20 -11.96 4.37
CA LYS A 128 5.07 -10.82 3.46
C LYS A 128 3.60 -10.47 3.27
N LEU A 129 3.34 -9.17 3.13
CA LEU A 129 2.05 -8.62 2.76
C LEU A 129 2.15 -8.04 1.36
N ASP A 130 1.12 -8.29 0.55
CA ASP A 130 0.94 -7.65 -0.74
C ASP A 130 -0.55 -7.35 -0.95
N LEU A 131 -0.91 -6.10 -0.65
CA LEU A 131 -2.31 -5.65 -0.61
C LEU A 131 -2.51 -4.54 -1.64
N ALA A 132 -3.67 -4.53 -2.30
CA ALA A 132 -4.04 -3.49 -3.25
C ALA A 132 -5.48 -3.03 -3.05
N SER A 133 -5.77 -1.78 -3.41
CA SER A 133 -7.13 -1.28 -3.48
C SER A 133 -7.85 -1.93 -4.66
N LYS A 134 -9.20 -1.89 -4.62
CA LYS A 134 -10.03 -2.50 -5.66
C LYS A 134 -9.75 -1.92 -7.05
N ASP A 135 -9.55 -0.61 -7.13
CA ASP A 135 -9.20 0.17 -8.32
C ASP A 135 -7.70 0.16 -8.67
N LYS A 136 -6.87 -0.52 -7.87
CA LYS A 136 -5.40 -0.61 -8.02
C LYS A 136 -4.65 0.73 -7.96
N SER A 137 -5.30 1.79 -7.46
CA SER A 137 -4.67 3.10 -7.27
C SER A 137 -3.73 3.16 -6.05
N SER A 138 -3.92 2.23 -5.11
CA SER A 138 -3.12 2.10 -3.89
C SER A 138 -2.60 0.68 -3.71
N ARG A 139 -1.36 0.55 -3.21
CA ARG A 139 -0.72 -0.73 -2.87
C ARG A 139 0.04 -0.62 -1.56
N LEU A 140 0.04 -1.68 -0.77
CA LEU A 140 0.84 -1.80 0.45
C LEU A 140 1.63 -3.10 0.37
N THR A 141 2.95 -3.00 0.47
CA THR A 141 3.84 -4.16 0.59
C THR A 141 4.60 -4.08 1.90
N ALA A 142 4.74 -5.20 2.61
CA ALA A 142 5.44 -5.22 3.89
C ALA A 142 6.04 -6.59 4.20
N GLY A 143 6.98 -6.62 5.15
CA GLY A 143 7.54 -7.83 5.73
C GLY A 143 7.41 -7.84 7.25
N LEU A 144 7.24 -9.03 7.82
CA LEU A 144 7.27 -9.25 9.26
C LEU A 144 8.70 -9.08 9.80
N GLN A 145 8.83 -8.21 10.79
CA GLN A 145 10.07 -7.93 11.51
C GLN A 145 9.82 -8.07 13.02
N GLY A 146 9.99 -9.29 13.53
CA GLY A 146 9.66 -9.62 14.91
C GLY A 146 8.16 -9.46 15.17
N LYS A 147 7.78 -8.47 15.98
CA LYS A 147 6.37 -8.14 16.32
C LYS A 147 5.83 -6.93 15.53
N ASN A 148 6.57 -6.47 14.53
CA ASN A 148 6.19 -5.33 13.71
C ASN A 148 6.11 -5.77 12.25
N ILE A 149 5.36 -5.03 11.45
CA ILE A 149 5.48 -5.08 9.99
C ILE A 149 6.13 -3.79 9.50
N LYS A 150 7.10 -3.93 8.60
CA LYS A 150 7.79 -2.81 7.95
C LYS A 150 7.60 -2.90 6.46
N GLY A 151 7.27 -1.77 5.84
CA GLY A 151 6.89 -1.76 4.44
C GLY A 151 6.72 -0.38 3.85
N THR A 152 6.12 -0.36 2.67
CA THR A 152 5.84 0.83 1.89
C THR A 152 4.39 0.83 1.47
N LEU A 153 3.73 1.97 1.67
CA LEU A 153 2.43 2.30 1.11
C LEU A 153 2.66 3.16 -0.14
N SER A 154 2.14 2.73 -1.28
CA SER A 154 2.16 3.48 -2.54
C SER A 154 0.75 3.93 -2.91
N PHE A 155 0.59 5.22 -3.22
CA PHE A 155 -0.69 5.82 -3.63
C PHE A 155 -0.40 7.09 -4.43
N ASN A 156 -1.20 7.40 -5.45
CA ASN A 156 -1.06 8.62 -6.26
C ASN A 156 0.38 8.90 -6.76
N GLY A 157 1.14 7.85 -7.11
CA GLY A 157 2.55 7.96 -7.53
C GLY A 157 3.54 8.28 -6.41
N GLN A 158 3.07 8.44 -5.17
CA GLN A 158 3.90 8.62 -3.98
C GLN A 158 4.17 7.27 -3.31
N SER A 159 5.25 7.21 -2.54
CA SER A 159 5.58 6.06 -1.69
C SER A 159 5.95 6.53 -0.29
N LEU A 160 5.33 5.91 0.70
CA LEU A 160 5.42 6.31 2.09
C LEU A 160 5.86 5.09 2.93
N PRO A 161 7.05 5.13 3.56
CA PRO A 161 7.50 4.04 4.40
C PRO A 161 6.73 4.02 5.73
N PHE A 162 6.55 2.83 6.28
CA PHE A 162 5.94 2.65 7.59
C PHE A 162 6.59 1.53 8.38
N THR A 163 6.41 1.59 9.69
CA THR A 163 6.70 0.48 10.61
C THR A 163 5.65 0.52 11.69
N ILE A 164 4.79 -0.50 11.73
CA ILE A 164 3.65 -0.56 12.66
C ILE A 164 3.69 -1.85 13.47
N GLY A 165 3.28 -1.76 14.73
CA GLY A 165 3.33 -2.87 15.69
C GLY A 165 1.99 -3.58 15.83
N VAL A 166 2.00 -4.72 16.53
CA VAL A 166 0.78 -5.45 16.89
C VAL A 166 -0.21 -4.53 17.61
N ALA A 167 -1.43 -4.47 17.09
CA ALA A 167 -2.57 -3.81 17.68
C ALA A 167 -3.31 -4.79 18.59
N LYS A 168 -3.17 -4.61 19.91
CA LYS A 168 -3.93 -5.36 20.90
C LYS A 168 -5.29 -4.70 21.09
N ALA A 169 -6.34 -5.51 21.25
CA ALA A 169 -7.68 -5.00 21.53
C ALA A 169 -7.66 -3.96 22.68
N PRO A 170 -8.34 -2.81 22.53
CA PRO A 170 -9.27 -2.47 21.44
C PRO A 170 -8.62 -1.80 20.22
N ALA A 171 -7.28 -1.71 20.13
CA ALA A 171 -6.64 -1.21 18.92
C ALA A 171 -6.86 -2.18 17.73
N GLY A 172 -7.03 -1.62 16.54
CA GLY A 172 -7.28 -2.39 15.33
C GLY A 172 -8.08 -1.64 14.28
N LEU A 173 -8.59 -2.42 13.32
CA LEU A 173 -9.38 -1.95 12.20
C LEU A 173 -10.85 -2.27 12.41
N TYR A 174 -11.71 -1.27 12.24
CA TYR A 174 -13.15 -1.41 12.34
C TYR A 174 -13.84 -0.81 11.13
N ARG A 175 -15.00 -1.37 10.78
CA ARG A 175 -15.85 -0.90 9.69
C ARG A 175 -17.30 -0.96 10.09
N GLY A 176 -18.08 0.02 9.67
CA GLY A 176 -19.50 0.09 9.95
C GLY A 176 -20.26 0.51 8.71
N GLU A 177 -21.44 -0.06 8.51
CA GLU A 177 -22.30 0.21 7.37
C GLU A 177 -23.75 0.34 7.83
N GLY A 178 -24.51 1.25 7.21
CA GLY A 178 -25.92 1.47 7.52
C GLY A 178 -26.58 2.44 6.57
N GLY A 179 -27.59 1.99 5.82
CA GLY A 179 -28.21 2.80 4.76
C GLY A 179 -27.18 3.23 3.72
N GLU A 180 -27.12 4.53 3.43
CA GLU A 180 -26.12 5.13 2.52
C GLU A 180 -24.80 5.49 3.22
N THR A 181 -24.63 5.08 4.48
CA THR A 181 -23.45 5.40 5.29
C THR A 181 -22.48 4.24 5.36
N THR A 182 -21.21 4.52 5.11
CA THR A 182 -20.08 3.65 5.47
C THR A 182 -19.11 4.41 6.35
N ILE A 183 -18.46 3.74 7.29
CA ILE A 183 -17.48 4.34 8.19
C ILE A 183 -16.32 3.38 8.39
N GLY A 184 -15.10 3.89 8.32
CA GLY A 184 -13.88 3.18 8.70
C GLY A 184 -13.24 3.80 9.93
N TRP A 185 -12.70 2.97 10.82
CA TRP A 185 -11.89 3.42 11.96
C TRP A 185 -10.60 2.64 12.07
N ILE A 186 -9.52 3.38 12.31
CA ILE A 186 -8.25 2.88 12.82
C ILE A 186 -8.18 3.31 14.27
N VAL A 187 -8.26 2.35 15.20
CA VAL A 187 -7.98 2.58 16.61
C VAL A 187 -6.51 2.27 16.84
N LEU A 188 -5.72 3.30 17.15
CA LEU A 188 -4.29 3.19 17.40
C LEU A 188 -4.01 2.63 18.80
N PRO A 189 -2.80 2.08 19.07
CA PRO A 189 -2.45 1.53 20.38
C PRO A 189 -2.54 2.53 21.55
N ASN A 190 -2.44 3.83 21.28
CA ASN A 190 -2.59 4.90 22.27
C ASN A 190 -4.06 5.33 22.48
N GLY A 191 -5.02 4.69 21.79
CA GLY A 191 -6.45 5.01 21.84
C GLY A 191 -6.89 6.11 20.87
N THR A 192 -5.97 6.80 20.20
CA THR A 192 -6.33 7.77 19.14
C THR A 192 -7.04 7.05 18.00
N GLN A 193 -8.05 7.71 17.43
CA GLN A 193 -8.83 7.18 16.32
C GLN A 193 -8.67 8.04 15.09
N VAL A 194 -8.47 7.40 13.94
CA VAL A 194 -8.44 8.03 12.63
C VAL A 194 -9.41 7.30 11.73
N GLY A 195 -10.28 8.03 11.04
CA GLY A 195 -11.32 7.40 10.25
C GLY A 195 -12.11 8.42 9.45
N ILE A 196 -12.79 7.93 8.42
CA ILE A 196 -13.71 8.71 7.59
C ILE A 196 -15.07 8.02 7.58
N SER A 197 -16.12 8.84 7.66
CA SER A 197 -17.50 8.46 7.37
C SER A 197 -17.89 9.00 5.99
N LYS A 198 -18.63 8.21 5.23
CA LYS A 198 -19.18 8.58 3.93
C LYS A 198 -20.68 8.34 3.95
N THR A 199 -21.48 9.40 3.78
CA THR A 199 -22.94 9.32 3.67
C THR A 199 -23.38 9.96 2.35
N GLY A 200 -24.07 9.20 1.48
CA GLY A 200 -24.54 9.72 0.20
C GLY A 200 -23.42 10.33 -0.67
N GLY A 201 -22.22 9.74 -0.62
CA GLY A 201 -21.03 10.20 -1.33
C GLY A 201 -20.27 11.38 -0.69
N LYS A 202 -20.74 11.93 0.44
CA LYS A 202 -20.05 13.01 1.17
C LYS A 202 -19.18 12.44 2.28
N ALA A 203 -17.89 12.80 2.29
CA ALA A 203 -16.94 12.40 3.31
C ALA A 203 -16.89 13.40 4.48
N ALA A 204 -16.72 12.90 5.70
CA ALA A 204 -16.44 13.65 6.91
C ALA A 204 -15.59 12.80 7.87
N PRO A 205 -14.87 13.40 8.85
CA PRO A 205 -14.20 12.63 9.89
C PRO A 205 -15.15 11.64 10.57
N ALA A 206 -14.67 10.44 10.84
CA ALA A 206 -15.48 9.44 11.54
C ALA A 206 -15.81 9.91 12.97
N PRO A 207 -17.05 9.70 13.45
CA PRO A 207 -17.37 9.93 14.85
C PRO A 207 -16.52 9.01 15.74
N THR A 208 -16.22 9.44 16.96
CA THR A 208 -15.48 8.61 17.91
C THR A 208 -16.25 7.33 18.20
N LEU A 209 -15.61 6.18 17.94
CA LEU A 209 -16.12 4.87 18.31
C LEU A 209 -15.78 4.61 19.78
N ASP A 210 -16.74 4.12 20.56
CA ASP A 210 -16.42 3.41 21.80
C ASP A 210 -16.34 1.91 21.49
N PRO A 211 -15.15 1.30 21.46
CA PRO A 211 -15.00 -0.12 21.15
C PRO A 211 -15.72 -1.05 22.14
N ALA A 212 -16.06 -0.58 23.35
CA ALA A 212 -16.82 -1.35 24.32
C ALA A 212 -18.31 -1.46 23.95
N THR A 213 -18.87 -0.43 23.33
CA THR A 213 -20.27 -0.44 22.85
C THR A 213 -20.40 -0.93 21.42
N GLY A 214 -19.31 -0.86 20.63
CA GLY A 214 -19.23 -1.39 19.27
C GLY A 214 -20.17 -0.72 18.28
N ALA A 215 -20.59 0.52 18.54
CA ALA A 215 -21.50 1.25 17.66
C ALA A 215 -21.37 2.76 17.82
N VAL A 216 -21.80 3.49 16.80
CA VAL A 216 -21.97 4.95 16.82
C VAL A 216 -23.40 5.31 16.41
N THR A 217 -23.87 6.49 16.81
CA THR A 217 -25.12 7.06 16.26
C THR A 217 -24.76 8.18 15.31
N LEU A 218 -25.19 8.06 14.06
CA LEU A 218 -24.99 9.08 13.03
C LEU A 218 -26.34 9.37 12.36
N ASN A 219 -26.72 10.65 12.29
CA ASN A 219 -28.01 11.10 11.71
C ASN A 219 -29.24 10.39 12.33
N GLY A 220 -29.18 10.07 13.62
CA GLY A 220 -30.26 9.37 14.34
C GLY A 220 -30.30 7.84 14.12
N SER A 221 -29.43 7.30 13.26
CA SER A 221 -29.31 5.86 13.03
C SER A 221 -28.13 5.26 13.80
N ARG A 222 -28.34 4.11 14.43
CA ARG A 222 -27.27 3.33 15.04
C ARG A 222 -26.53 2.55 13.96
N ILE A 223 -25.21 2.71 13.90
CA ILE A 223 -24.32 2.00 12.99
C ILE A 223 -23.39 1.15 13.85
N ALA A 224 -23.45 -0.16 13.68
CA ALA A 224 -22.52 -1.08 14.33
C ALA A 224 -21.13 -0.93 13.72
N ALA A 225 -20.10 -0.99 14.56
CA ALA A 225 -18.71 -1.02 14.14
C ALA A 225 -18.18 -2.43 14.36
N GLU A 226 -17.96 -3.15 13.27
CA GLU A 226 -17.45 -4.50 13.28
C GLU A 226 -15.93 -4.48 13.16
N LYS A 227 -15.26 -5.33 13.94
CA LYS A 227 -13.82 -5.51 13.80
C LYS A 227 -13.53 -6.25 12.50
N VAL A 228 -12.63 -5.70 11.69
CA VAL A 228 -12.20 -6.30 10.43
C VAL A 228 -11.19 -7.41 10.70
N ALA A 229 -11.37 -8.53 10.00
CA ALA A 229 -10.43 -9.63 9.91
C ALA A 229 -9.79 -9.69 8.51
N GLY A 230 -8.73 -10.48 8.33
CA GLY A 230 -7.99 -10.54 7.07
C GLY A 230 -8.81 -11.00 5.86
N ASP A 231 -9.78 -11.89 6.10
CA ASP A 231 -10.71 -12.49 5.12
C ASP A 231 -11.98 -11.66 4.89
N THR A 232 -12.17 -10.55 5.62
CA THR A 232 -13.35 -9.68 5.41
C THR A 232 -13.35 -9.22 3.96
N THR A 233 -14.51 -9.00 3.33
CA THR A 233 -14.68 -8.40 1.99
C THR A 233 -15.37 -7.01 2.07
N PHE A 234 -15.07 -6.09 1.14
CA PHE A 234 -15.63 -4.73 1.07
C PHE A 234 -16.06 -4.49 -0.38
N GLY A 235 -17.24 -3.88 -0.55
CA GLY A 235 -17.86 -3.57 -1.84
C GLY A 235 -17.11 -2.56 -2.69
#